data_AF-A0A9P8W1B3-F1
#
_entry.id   AF-A0A9P8W1B3-F1
#
_cell.length_a   1.000
_cell.length_b   1.000
_cell.length_c   1.000
_cell.angle_alpha   90.00
_cell.angle_beta   90.00
_cell.angle_gamma   90.00
#
_symmetry.space_group_name_H-M   'P 1'
#
loop_
_entity.id
_entity.type
_entity.pdbx_description
1 polymer ?
#
loop_
_entity_poly.entity_id
_entity_poly.type
_entity_poly.pdbx_seq_one_letter_code
_entity_poly.pdbx_strand_id
1 'polypeptide(L)'
;MNRHSSTPINMRQSEAFSSRGISLSAEARLKLRILEANTSQSQLGLTASEYDWLVQHGTHIVHNSWPMYGTRPITAFASQLETMRNLLDLARDMACRTCSSSASDLDEHPSGS
;
A
#
# COMPACT_ATOMS: atom_id res chain seq x y z
N MET A 1 -14.57 2.88 5.84
CA MET A 1 -15.83 2.75 5.06
C MET A 1 -15.48 3.15 3.63
N ASN A 2 -15.21 2.17 2.75
CA ASN A 2 -15.05 2.47 1.33
C ASN A 2 -16.43 2.57 0.71
N ARG A 3 -16.83 3.79 0.34
CA ARG A 3 -18.00 4.00 -0.51
C ARG A 3 -17.56 3.71 -1.93
N HIS A 4 -18.08 2.64 -2.54
CA HIS A 4 -17.98 2.48 -3.98
C HIS A 4 -18.65 3.69 -4.63
N SER A 5 -17.84 4.62 -5.09
CA SER A 5 -18.28 5.80 -5.81
C SER A 5 -18.16 5.50 -7.29
N SER A 6 -19.18 5.85 -8.06
CA SER A 6 -19.15 5.78 -9.53
C SER A 6 -18.10 6.70 -10.14
N THR A 7 -17.56 7.64 -9.36
CA THR A 7 -16.48 8.54 -9.79
C THR A 7 -15.16 7.78 -9.82
N PRO A 8 -14.42 7.77 -10.94
CA PRO A 8 -13.10 7.14 -11.04
C PRO A 8 -12.14 7.62 -9.95
N ILE A 9 -11.32 6.72 -9.42
CA ILE A 9 -10.46 7.02 -8.26
C ILE A 9 -9.52 8.20 -8.50
N ASN A 10 -8.99 8.35 -9.71
CA ASN A 10 -8.11 9.47 -10.07
C ASN A 10 -8.83 10.82 -9.98
N MET A 11 -10.11 10.87 -10.37
CA MET A 11 -10.91 12.09 -10.24
C MET A 11 -11.18 12.40 -8.77
N ARG A 12 -11.56 11.40 -7.97
CA ARG A 12 -11.78 11.57 -6.51
C ARG A 12 -10.53 12.11 -5.81
N GLN A 13 -9.36 11.58 -6.15
CA GLN A 13 -8.09 12.04 -5.59
C GLN A 13 -7.75 13.47 -6.03
N SER A 14 -7.96 13.80 -7.30
CA SER A 14 -7.72 15.15 -7.83
C SER A 14 -8.65 16.19 -7.19
N GLU A 15 -9.93 15.86 -7.01
CA GLU A 15 -10.90 16.70 -6.30
C GLU A 15 -10.49 16.89 -4.83
N ALA A 16 -10.07 15.81 -4.14
CA ALA A 16 -9.60 15.88 -2.76
C ALA A 16 -8.37 16.79 -2.61
N PHE A 17 -7.40 16.71 -3.53
CA PHE A 17 -6.25 17.61 -3.55
C PHE A 17 -6.67 19.07 -3.81
N SER A 18 -7.49 19.30 -4.83
CA SER A 18 -7.93 20.65 -5.21
C SER A 18 -8.72 21.33 -4.10
N SER A 19 -9.62 20.59 -3.44
CA SER A 19 -10.40 21.10 -2.30
C SER A 19 -9.55 21.52 -1.10
N ARG A 20 -8.30 21.05 -1.01
CA ARG A 20 -7.33 21.37 0.05
C ARG A 20 -6.24 22.33 -0.42
N GLY A 21 -6.36 22.90 -1.62
CA GLY A 21 -5.36 23.80 -2.20
C GLY A 21 -4.05 23.09 -2.60
N ILE A 22 -4.06 21.76 -2.74
CA ILE A 22 -2.89 20.98 -3.14
C ILE A 22 -2.86 20.90 -4.66
N SER A 23 -1.82 21.48 -5.27
CA SER A 23 -1.54 21.34 -6.70
C SER A 23 -0.26 20.54 -6.91
N LEU A 24 -0.31 19.53 -7.77
CA LEU A 24 0.85 18.72 -8.15
C LEU A 24 1.33 19.14 -9.55
N SER A 25 2.64 19.36 -9.70
CA SER A 25 3.28 19.51 -11.01
C SER A 25 3.12 18.24 -11.86
N ALA A 26 3.35 18.34 -13.17
CA ALA A 26 3.29 17.17 -14.06
C ALA A 26 4.25 16.07 -13.62
N GLU A 27 5.48 16.44 -13.23
CA GLU A 27 6.52 15.52 -12.76
C GLU A 27 6.14 14.85 -11.43
N ALA A 28 5.51 15.60 -10.51
CA ALA A 28 5.03 15.05 -9.24
C ALA A 28 3.87 14.06 -9.45
N ARG A 29 2.96 14.34 -10.40
CA ARG A 29 1.86 13.43 -10.76
C ARG A 29 2.37 12.11 -11.33
N LEU A 30 3.46 12.11 -12.10
CA LEU A 30 4.06 10.88 -12.65
C LEU A 30 4.59 9.93 -11.57
N LYS A 31 4.91 10.43 -10.38
CA LYS A 31 5.36 9.63 -9.23
C LYS A 31 4.20 9.03 -8.43
N LEU A 32 2.96 9.46 -8.71
CA LEU A 32 1.79 9.07 -7.93
C LEU A 32 1.10 7.87 -8.56
N ARG A 33 1.01 6.77 -7.81
CA ARG A 33 0.13 5.64 -8.12
C ARG A 33 -1.04 5.66 -7.14
N ILE A 34 -2.26 5.62 -7.67
CA ILE A 34 -3.49 5.63 -6.87
C ILE A 34 -4.17 4.27 -7.04
N LEU A 35 -4.47 3.60 -5.94
CA LEU A 35 -5.08 2.26 -5.91
C LEU A 35 -6.40 2.30 -5.15
N GLU A 36 -7.42 1.62 -5.68
CA GLU A 36 -8.68 1.40 -4.97
C GLU A 36 -8.53 0.16 -4.09
N ALA A 37 -8.45 0.36 -2.77
CA ALA A 37 -8.11 -0.70 -1.83
C ALA A 37 -9.07 -0.74 -0.66
N ASN A 38 -9.56 -1.92 -0.28
CA ASN A 38 -10.23 -2.17 0.99
C ASN A 38 -9.26 -2.84 1.95
N THR A 39 -8.59 -2.04 2.78
CA THR A 39 -7.47 -2.50 3.61
C THR A 39 -7.85 -3.56 4.65
N SER A 40 -9.13 -3.71 5.00
CA SER A 40 -9.58 -4.77 5.91
C SER A 40 -9.73 -6.12 5.23
N GLN A 41 -9.70 -6.18 3.89
CA GLN A 41 -9.73 -7.43 3.12
C GLN A 41 -8.31 -7.96 2.89
N SER A 42 -8.22 -9.27 2.65
CA SER A 42 -7.00 -9.95 2.25
C SER A 42 -6.34 -9.22 1.07
N GLN A 43 -5.01 -9.15 1.08
CA GLN A 43 -4.22 -8.42 0.08
C GLN A 43 -4.71 -6.97 -0.13
N LEU A 44 -5.23 -6.35 0.92
CA LEU A 44 -5.82 -5.00 0.90
C LEU A 44 -7.00 -4.84 -0.06
N GLY A 45 -7.63 -5.93 -0.49
CA GLY A 45 -8.68 -5.94 -1.51
C GLY A 45 -8.19 -5.56 -2.90
N LEU A 46 -6.88 -5.62 -3.14
CA LEU A 46 -6.26 -5.35 -4.44
C LEU A 46 -6.29 -6.58 -5.34
N THR A 47 -6.06 -6.37 -6.62
CA THR A 47 -5.71 -7.47 -7.52
C THR A 47 -4.33 -8.03 -7.17
N ALA A 48 -4.08 -9.30 -7.52
CA ALA A 48 -2.78 -9.94 -7.26
C ALA A 48 -1.61 -9.14 -7.85
N SER A 49 -1.76 -8.64 -9.09
CA SER A 49 -0.72 -7.86 -9.76
C SER A 49 -0.43 -6.52 -9.08
N GLU A 50 -1.44 -5.84 -8.54
CA GLU A 50 -1.26 -4.61 -7.78
C GLU A 50 -0.59 -4.88 -6.42
N TYR A 51 -0.99 -5.95 -5.75
CA TYR A 51 -0.38 -6.36 -4.49
C TYR A 51 1.09 -6.74 -4.67
N ASP A 52 1.40 -7.56 -5.68
CA ASP A 52 2.77 -7.97 -6.00
C ASP A 52 3.64 -6.77 -6.37
N TRP A 53 3.08 -5.78 -7.08
CA TRP A 53 3.78 -4.54 -7.37
C TRP A 53 4.14 -3.78 -6.09
N LEU A 54 3.24 -3.72 -5.10
CA LEU A 54 3.54 -3.11 -3.80
C LEU A 54 4.63 -3.90 -3.06
N VAL A 55 4.53 -5.22 -3.01
CA VAL A 55 5.55 -6.09 -2.39
C VAL A 55 6.92 -5.89 -3.03
N GLN A 56 6.97 -5.70 -4.36
CA GLN A 56 8.21 -5.53 -5.11
C GLN A 56 8.86 -4.15 -4.93
N HIS A 57 8.07 -3.08 -4.83
CA HIS A 57 8.58 -1.70 -4.94
C HIS A 57 8.43 -0.88 -3.65
N GLY A 58 7.60 -1.32 -2.71
CA GLY A 58 7.37 -0.62 -1.47
C GLY A 58 8.49 -0.86 -0.46
N THR A 59 8.85 0.19 0.26
CA THR A 59 9.89 0.17 1.29
C THR A 59 9.37 0.61 2.64
N HIS A 60 8.33 1.45 2.66
CA HIS A 60 7.75 2.03 3.86
C HIS A 60 6.24 2.08 3.71
N ILE A 61 5.53 1.85 4.82
CA ILE A 61 4.07 1.97 4.90
C ILE A 61 3.75 3.11 5.87
N VAL A 62 2.99 4.09 5.40
CA VAL A 62 2.45 5.17 6.23
C VAL A 62 0.93 5.03 6.27
N HIS A 63 0.40 4.56 7.40
CA HIS A 63 -1.04 4.38 7.60
C HIS A 63 -1.65 5.60 8.33
N ASN A 64 -2.35 6.45 7.59
CA ASN A 64 -2.96 7.69 8.10
C ASN A 64 -4.50 7.65 8.14
N SER A 65 -5.13 6.46 8.06
CA SER A 65 -6.59 6.31 7.83
C SER A 65 -7.35 5.79 9.05
N TRP A 66 -7.15 6.41 10.22
CA TRP A 66 -7.85 6.00 11.44
C TRP A 66 -9.20 6.70 11.61
N PRO A 67 -10.31 5.96 11.83
CA PRO A 67 -11.61 6.57 12.11
C PRO A 67 -11.64 7.16 13.52
N MET A 68 -11.70 8.49 13.62
CA MET A 68 -11.88 9.18 14.90
C MET A 68 -13.37 9.23 15.27
N TYR A 69 -13.88 8.15 15.88
CA TYR A 69 -15.23 8.12 16.46
C TYR A 69 -15.16 7.68 17.92
N GLY A 70 -15.05 8.65 18.84
CA GLY A 70 -14.83 8.39 20.28
C GLY A 70 -16.01 7.74 21.03
N THR A 71 -17.20 7.66 20.41
CA THR A 71 -18.43 7.17 21.07
C THR A 71 -18.84 5.75 20.65
N ARG A 72 -18.09 5.09 19.77
CA ARG A 72 -18.43 3.75 19.27
C ARG A 72 -17.87 2.64 20.17
N PRO A 73 -18.57 1.48 20.27
CA PRO A 73 -18.05 0.33 20.99
C PRO A 73 -16.78 -0.21 20.32
N ILE A 74 -15.91 -0.87 21.08
CA ILE A 74 -14.63 -1.40 20.61
C ILE A 74 -14.79 -2.36 19.41
N THR A 75 -15.89 -3.09 19.35
CA THR A 75 -16.23 -4.01 18.26
C THR A 75 -16.38 -3.30 16.91
N ALA A 76 -16.72 -2.01 16.91
CA ALA A 76 -16.79 -1.20 15.69
C ALA A 76 -15.40 -0.92 15.06
N PHE A 77 -14.31 -1.21 15.78
CA PHE A 77 -12.94 -1.06 15.28
C PHE A 77 -12.35 -2.38 14.74
N ALA A 78 -13.12 -3.47 14.70
CA ALA A 78 -12.64 -4.75 14.17
C ALA A 78 -12.01 -4.62 12.77
N SER A 79 -12.64 -3.89 11.86
CA SER A 79 -12.09 -3.66 10.50
C SER A 79 -10.77 -2.88 10.49
N GLN A 80 -10.52 -2.06 11.52
CA GLN A 80 -9.24 -1.36 11.67
C GLN A 80 -8.16 -2.31 12.16
N LEU A 81 -8.50 -3.24 13.07
CA LEU A 81 -7.57 -4.29 13.49
C LEU A 81 -7.22 -5.22 12.32
N GLU A 82 -8.21 -5.60 11.50
CA GLU A 82 -7.99 -6.33 10.25
C GLU A 82 -7.07 -5.56 9.30
N THR A 83 -7.30 -4.25 9.15
CA THR A 83 -6.41 -3.37 8.36
C THR A 83 -4.98 -3.44 8.86
N MET A 84 -4.76 -3.34 10.17
CA MET A 84 -3.42 -3.43 10.75
C MET A 84 -2.76 -4.79 10.48
N ARG A 85 -3.52 -5.89 10.60
CA ARG A 85 -3.02 -7.24 10.25
C ARG A 85 -2.57 -7.31 8.80
N ASN A 86 -3.42 -6.88 7.86
CA ASN A 86 -3.11 -6.96 6.42
C ASN A 86 -1.92 -6.06 6.03
N LEU A 87 -1.76 -4.90 6.68
CA LEU A 87 -0.59 -4.03 6.47
C LEU A 87 0.70 -4.66 7.03
N LEU A 88 0.63 -5.35 8.17
CA LEU A 88 1.77 -6.12 8.69
C LEU A 88 2.14 -7.30 7.78
N ASP A 89 1.16 -7.93 7.14
CA ASP A 89 1.42 -8.97 6.14
C ASP A 89 2.13 -8.40 4.92
N LEU A 90 1.68 -7.26 4.40
CA LEU A 90 2.36 -6.55 3.32
C LEU A 90 3.81 -6.18 3.71
N ALA A 91 4.02 -5.66 4.92
CA ALA A 91 5.37 -5.31 5.41
C ALA A 91 6.30 -6.53 5.50
N ARG A 92 5.79 -7.65 6.00
CA ARG A 92 6.52 -8.92 6.02
C ARG A 92 6.91 -9.33 4.60
N ASP A 93 5.96 -9.29 3.67
CA ASP A 93 6.19 -9.78 2.31
C ASP A 93 7.19 -8.88 1.56
N MET A 94 7.14 -7.55 1.77
CA MET A 94 8.18 -6.61 1.31
C MET A 94 9.56 -6.97 1.86
N ALA A 95 9.65 -7.27 3.16
CA ALA A 95 10.92 -7.60 3.81
C ALA A 95 11.48 -8.96 3.37
N CYS A 96 10.66 -10.01 3.31
CA CYS A 96 11.11 -11.34 2.91
C CYS A 96 11.66 -11.39 1.48
N ARG A 97 11.17 -10.52 0.59
CA ARG A 97 11.70 -10.40 -0.78
C ARG A 97 13.08 -9.77 -0.84
N THR A 98 13.39 -8.81 0.04
CA THR A 98 14.75 -8.23 0.06
C THR A 98 15.77 -9.26 0.54
N CYS A 99 15.36 -10.21 1.39
CA CYS A 99 16.22 -11.31 1.86
C CYS A 99 16.63 -12.29 0.75
N SER A 100 15.78 -12.52 -0.26
CA SER A 100 16.11 -13.44 -1.36
C SER A 100 17.07 -12.85 -2.39
N SER A 101 17.24 -11.52 -2.43
CA SER A 101 18.13 -10.87 -3.41
C SER A 101 19.60 -10.91 -3.01
N SER A 102 19.91 -11.08 -1.73
CA SER A 102 21.28 -11.12 -1.18
C SER A 102 21.96 -12.50 -1.26
N ALA A 103 21.27 -13.53 -1.75
CA ALA A 103 21.80 -14.89 -1.84
C ALA A 103 22.49 -15.22 -3.19
N SER A 104 22.54 -14.27 -4.13
CA SER A 104 23.01 -14.50 -5.51
C SER A 104 24.48 -14.08 -5.75
N ASP A 105 25.18 -13.51 -4.76
CA ASP A 105 26.50 -12.87 -4.92
C ASP A 105 27.70 -13.71 -4.39
N LEU A 106 27.57 -15.03 -4.26
CA LEU A 106 28.65 -15.88 -3.70
C LEU A 106 29.22 -17.00 -4.60
N ASP A 107 28.90 -17.04 -5.90
CA ASP A 107 29.46 -18.07 -6.79
C ASP A 107 30.11 -17.45 -8.04
N GLU A 108 31.33 -16.91 -7.90
CA GLU A 108 32.30 -16.96 -8.99
C GLU A 108 33.76 -16.86 -8.47
N HIS A 109 34.42 -18.01 -8.32
CA HIS A 109 35.89 -18.07 -8.30
C HIS A 109 36.34 -19.10 -9.35
N PRO A 110 36.98 -18.68 -10.46
CA PRO A 110 37.52 -19.62 -11.42
C PRO A 110 38.88 -20.12 -10.89
N SER A 111 38.95 -21.39 -10.51
CA SER A 111 40.22 -22.07 -10.26
C SER A 111 40.90 -22.36 -11.60
N GLY A 112 41.85 -21.51 -11.97
CA GLY A 112 42.82 -21.81 -13.02
C GLY A 112 43.89 -22.77 -12.51
N SER A 113 44.20 -23.80 -13.30
CA SER A 113 45.52 -24.41 -13.50
C SER A 113 45.45 -25.35 -14.71
#